data_AF-A0A916V9G4-F1
#
_entry.id   AF-A0A916V9G4-F1
#
_cell.length_a   1.000
_cell.length_b   1.000
_cell.length_c   1.000
_cell.angle_alpha   90.00
_cell.angle_beta   90.00
_cell.angle_gamma   90.00
#
_symmetry.space_group_name_H-M   'P 1'
#
loop_
_entity.id
_entity.type
_entity.pdbx_description
1 polymer ?
#
loop_
_entity_poly.entity_id
_entity_poly.type
_entity_poly.pdbx_seq_one_letter_code
_entity_poly.pdbx_strand_id
1 'polypeptide(L)' 'MGNSEHLAILKQGVASWNRWRLENPEIIPNLSGTNLRRANLREADLSGVNLRWSKLAVD' A
#
# COMPACT_ATOMS: atom_id res chain seq x y z
N MET A 1 -7.30 -8.80 8.28
CA MET A 1 -6.03 -8.42 7.65
C MET A 1 -5.62 -7.04 8.16
N GLY A 2 -4.43 -6.94 8.72
CA GLY A 2 -3.91 -5.72 9.38
C GLY A 2 -3.08 -4.85 8.45
N ASN A 3 -2.67 -3.68 8.93
CA ASN A 3 -1.74 -2.80 8.22
C ASN A 3 -0.41 -3.49 7.84
N SER A 4 0.05 -4.44 8.65
CA SER A 4 1.29 -5.19 8.44
C SER A 4 1.27 -6.08 7.19
N GLU A 5 0.13 -6.68 6.84
CA GLU A 5 0.04 -7.59 5.67
C GLU A 5 0.04 -6.83 4.36
N HIS A 6 -0.79 -5.78 4.25
CA HIS A 6 -0.81 -4.93 3.05
C HIS A 6 0.54 -4.23 2.86
N LEU A 7 1.19 -3.82 3.96
CA LEU A 7 2.53 -3.25 3.89
C LEU A 7 3.56 -4.28 3.40
N ALA A 8 3.43 -5.55 3.81
CA ALA A 8 4.32 -6.62 3.35
C ALA A 8 4.16 -6.88 1.84
N ILE A 9 2.94 -6.84 1.32
CA ILE A 9 2.68 -6.95 -0.13
C ILE A 9 3.28 -5.75 -0.87
N LEU A 10 3.06 -4.53 -0.37
CA LEU A 10 3.61 -3.32 -0.99
C LEU A 10 5.14 -3.30 -0.99
N LYS A 11 5.78 -3.85 0.06
CA LYS A 11 7.24 -4.01 0.15
C LYS A 11 7.82 -5.01 -0.85
N GLN A 12 7.01 -5.91 -1.41
CA GLN A 12 7.43 -6.80 -2.50
C GLN A 12 7.50 -6.06 -3.85
N GLY A 13 7.02 -4.81 -3.91
CA GLY A 13 7.10 -3.94 -5.08
C GLY A 13 5.74 -3.65 -5.70
N VAL A 14 5.72 -2.61 -6.54
CA VAL A 14 4.52 -2.09 -7.21
C VAL A 14 3.82 -3.15 -8.07
N ALA A 15 4.60 -3.98 -8.78
CA ALA A 15 4.02 -5.06 -9.60
C ALA A 15 3.26 -6.10 -8.76
N SER A 16 3.82 -6.50 -7.64
CA SER A 16 3.19 -7.45 -6.71
C SER A 16 1.95 -6.84 -6.06
N TRP A 17 2.02 -5.57 -5.68
CA TRP A 17 0.88 -4.81 -5.17
C TRP A 17 -0.26 -4.74 -6.18
N ASN A 18 0.03 -4.35 -7.42
CA ASN A 18 -0.98 -4.22 -8.47
C ASN A 18 -1.60 -5.58 -8.83
N ARG A 19 -0.80 -6.66 -8.88
CA ARG A 19 -1.33 -8.01 -9.07
C ARG A 19 -2.30 -8.39 -7.94
N TRP A 20 -1.90 -8.16 -6.70
CA TRP A 20 -2.75 -8.46 -5.56
C TRP A 20 -4.06 -7.65 -5.58
N ARG A 21 -4.02 -6.37 -6.01
CA ARG A 21 -5.22 -5.53 -6.20
C ARG A 21 -6.17 -6.07 -7.28
N LEU A 22 -5.63 -6.60 -8.38
CA LEU A 22 -6.42 -7.24 -9.44
C LEU A 22 -7.09 -8.52 -8.96
N GLU A 23 -6.40 -9.31 -8.15
CA GLU A 23 -6.92 -10.56 -7.59
C GLU A 23 -7.92 -10.33 -6.43
N ASN A 24 -7.84 -9.17 -5.77
CA ASN A 24 -8.61 -8.86 -4.56
C ASN A 24 -9.30 -7.47 -4.64
N PRO A 25 -10.19 -7.25 -5.63
CA PRO A 25 -10.80 -5.93 -5.85
C PRO A 25 -11.70 -5.48 -4.68
N GLU A 26 -12.36 -6.43 -4.02
CA GLU A 26 -13.28 -6.19 -2.89
C GLU A 26 -12.54 -5.89 -1.56
N ILE A 27 -11.24 -6.18 -1.49
CA ILE A 27 -10.47 -5.95 -0.26
C ILE A 27 -10.01 -4.49 -0.23
N ILE A 28 -10.49 -3.75 0.77
CA ILE A 28 -10.05 -2.39 1.05
C ILE A 28 -8.74 -2.46 1.85
N PRO A 29 -7.59 -2.07 1.26
CA PRO A 29 -6.32 -2.23 1.95
C PRO A 29 -6.17 -1.15 3.03
N ASN A 30 -5.77 -1.57 4.22
CA ASN A 30 -5.42 -0.65 5.30
C ASN A 30 -3.90 -0.48 5.35
N LEU A 31 -3.41 0.74 5.14
CA LEU A 31 -2.01 1.14 5.34
C LEU A 31 -1.90 2.28 6.36
N SER A 32 -2.91 2.47 7.21
CA SER A 32 -2.94 3.56 8.18
C SER A 32 -1.77 3.48 9.16
N GLY A 33 -1.16 4.62 9.46
CA GLY A 33 -0.03 4.73 10.39
C GLY A 33 1.28 4.11 9.88
N THR A 34 1.33 3.64 8.64
CA THR A 34 2.56 3.05 8.08
C THR A 34 3.55 4.12 7.64
N ASN A 35 4.84 3.80 7.76
CA ASN A 35 5.90 4.64 7.22
C ASN A 35 6.19 4.21 5.77
N LEU A 36 5.72 5.01 4.81
CA LEU A 36 5.91 4.81 3.37
C LEU A 36 6.97 5.75 2.80
N ARG A 37 7.74 6.44 3.66
CA ARG A 37 8.80 7.34 3.22
C ARG A 37 9.83 6.57 2.39
N ARG A 38 10.23 7.17 1.26
CA ARG A 38 11.17 6.60 0.28
C ARG A 38 10.66 5.34 -0.44
N ALA A 39 9.43 4.88 -0.20
CA ALA A 39 8.85 3.83 -1.02
C ALA A 39 8.62 4.37 -2.43
N ASN A 40 9.11 3.67 -3.45
CA ASN A 40 8.76 3.99 -4.82
C ASN A 40 7.34 3.46 -5.10
N LEU A 41 6.35 4.34 -4.92
CA LEU A 41 4.93 4.06 -5.15
C LEU A 41 4.45 4.53 -6.54
N ARG A 42 5.38 4.88 -7.43
CA ARG A 42 5.03 5.25 -8.80
C ARG A 42 4.26 4.10 -9.43
N GLU A 43 3.11 4.39 -10.01
CA GLU A 43 2.21 3.42 -10.67
C GLU A 43 1.55 2.38 -9.72
N ALA A 44 1.66 2.55 -8.40
CA ALA A 44 0.89 1.71 -7.45
C ALA A 44 -0.60 2.08 -7.47
N ASP A 45 -1.47 1.08 -7.61
CA ASP A 45 -2.91 1.26 -7.44
C ASP A 45 -3.24 1.44 -5.94
N LEU A 46 -3.27 2.69 -5.48
CA LEU A 46 -3.66 3.03 -4.11
C LEU A 46 -5.15 3.40 -4.01
N SER A 47 -5.98 3.02 -4.99
CA SER A 47 -7.40 3.34 -5.00
C SER A 47 -8.12 2.71 -3.81
N GLY A 48 -8.81 3.54 -3.03
CA GLY A 48 -9.54 3.11 -1.83
C GLY A 48 -8.67 2.72 -0.64
N VAL A 49 -7.34 2.82 -0.72
CA VAL A 49 -6.44 2.47 0.38
C VAL A 49 -6.60 3.45 1.54
N ASN A 50 -6.78 2.93 2.75
CA ASN A 50 -6.75 3.76 3.95
C ASN A 50 -5.31 4.17 4.29
N LEU A 51 -4.96 5.43 4.00
CA LEU A 51 -3.64 6.04 4.25
C LEU A 51 -3.65 7.02 5.44
N ARG A 52 -4.65 6.95 6.33
CA ARG A 52 -4.70 7.86 7.49
C ARG A 52 -3.45 7.70 8.34
N TRP A 53 -2.84 8.83 8.74
CA TRP A 53 -1.62 8.86 9.57
C TRP A 53 -0.36 8.25 8.92
N SER A 54 -0.42 7.89 7.64
CA SER A 54 0.74 7.34 6.92
C SER A 54 1.75 8.44 6.59
N LYS A 55 3.03 8.14 6.71
CA LYS A 55 4.11 9.09 6.37
C LYS A 55 4.49 8.91 4.90
N LEU A 56 4.19 9.89 4.06
CA LEU A 56 4.35 9.83 2.59
C LEU A 56 5.42 10.79 2.01
N ALA A 57 5.93 11.74 2.81
CA ALA A 57 6.84 12.77 2.30
C ALA A 57 8.33 12.38 2.43
N VAL A 58 9.12 12.76 1.43
CA VAL A 58 10.58 12.91 1.57
C VAL A 58 10.83 14.18 2.41
N ASP A 59 11.81 14.14 3.32
CA ASP A 59 12.25 15.37 4.00
C ASP A 59 12.91 16.31 2.99
#